data_AF-A0A7V9UBE7-F1
#
_entry.id   AF-A0A7V9UBE7-F1
#
_cell.length_a   1.000
_cell.length_b   1.000
_cell.length_c   1.000
_cell.angle_alpha   90.00
_cell.angle_beta   90.00
_cell.angle_gamma   90.00
#
_symmetry.space_group_name_H-M   'P 1'
#
loop_
_entity.id
_entity.type
_entity.pdbx_description
1 polymer ?
#
loop_
_entity_poly.entity_id
_entity_poly.type
_entity_poly.pdbx_seq_one_letter_code
_entity_poly.pdbx_strand_id
1 'polypeptide(L)'
;MAKRSPEYQAQLYRRSLLARYGLTEEMYAALLAVQDNVCAICKQQCPSGRALAIDHDHETKVVRGLLCCNCNHGLGQFKDEPALLQTAIDYLEASRCAAP
;
A
#
# COMPACT_ATOMS: atom_id res chain seq x y z
N MET A 1 11.26 25.82 25.52
CA MET A 1 11.69 24.52 24.97
C MET A 1 11.78 24.64 23.46
N ALA A 2 12.94 24.36 22.85
CA ALA A 2 13.08 24.42 21.39
C ALA A 2 12.20 23.34 20.74
N LYS A 3 11.39 23.72 19.75
CA LYS A 3 10.63 22.76 18.95
C LYS A 3 11.62 21.93 18.12
N ARG A 4 11.44 20.61 18.10
CA ARG A 4 12.21 19.70 17.25
C ARG A 4 12.02 20.05 15.77
N SER A 5 13.05 19.83 14.94
CA SER A 5 12.97 20.14 13.50
C SER A 5 11.98 19.21 12.78
N PRO A 6 11.40 19.66 11.64
CA PRO A 6 10.49 18.84 10.84
C PRO A 6 11.08 17.50 10.39
N GLU A 7 12.38 17.48 10.03
CA GLU A 7 13.07 16.27 9.54
C GLU A 7 13.16 15.21 10.63
N TYR A 8 13.50 15.63 11.85
CA TYR A 8 13.57 14.72 13.00
C TYR A 8 12.19 14.09 13.29
N GLN A 9 11.11 14.89 13.18
CA GLN A 9 9.75 14.37 13.37
C GLN A 9 9.36 13.37 12.29
N ALA A 10 9.71 13.63 11.02
CA ALA A 10 9.48 12.69 9.93
C ALA A 10 10.23 11.36 10.13
N GLN A 11 11.49 11.43 10.57
CA GLN A 11 12.29 10.24 10.86
C GLN A 11 11.70 9.41 12.02
N LEU A 12 11.27 10.07 13.10
CA LEU A 12 10.61 9.39 14.22
C LEU A 12 9.29 8.73 13.81
N TYR A 13 8.47 9.45 13.04
CA TYR A 13 7.22 8.92 12.52
C TYR A 13 7.47 7.68 11.65
N ARG A 14 8.43 7.76 10.73
CA ARG A 14 8.81 6.66 9.86
C ARG A 14 9.25 5.43 10.64
N ARG A 15 10.12 5.60 11.65
CA ARG A 15 10.57 4.51 12.52
C ARG A 15 9.41 3.87 13.29
N SER A 16 8.51 4.69 13.83
CA SER A 16 7.32 4.22 14.55
C SER A 16 6.36 3.46 13.66
N LEU A 17 6.14 3.94 12.42
CA LEU A 17 5.31 3.30 11.42
C LEU A 17 5.84 1.89 11.09
N LEU A 18 7.13 1.77 10.80
CA LEU A 18 7.74 0.47 10.51
C LEU A 18 7.64 -0.50 11.68
N ALA A 19 7.96 -0.03 12.88
CA ALA A 19 7.89 -0.84 14.09
C ALA A 19 6.48 -1.40 14.35
N ARG A 20 5.42 -0.63 14.02
CA ARG A 20 4.02 -1.09 14.12
C ARG A 20 3.75 -2.35 13.30
N TYR A 21 4.43 -2.50 12.17
CA TYR A 21 4.29 -3.65 11.27
C TYR A 21 5.42 -4.67 11.45
N GLY A 22 6.22 -4.56 12.51
CA GLY A 22 7.34 -5.47 12.75
C GLY A 22 8.46 -5.38 11.73
N LEU A 23 8.59 -4.24 11.05
CA LEU A 23 9.60 -4.01 10.02
C LEU A 23 10.74 -3.12 10.53
N THR A 24 11.94 -3.36 10.00
CA THR A 24 13.04 -2.38 9.99
C THR A 24 13.12 -1.67 8.65
N GLU A 25 13.96 -0.65 8.52
CA GLU A 25 14.20 0.00 7.23
C GLU A 25 14.82 -0.99 6.22
N GLU A 26 15.70 -1.86 6.67
CA GLU A 26 16.35 -2.89 5.84
C GLU A 26 15.31 -3.91 5.35
N MET A 27 14.38 -4.32 6.20
CA MET A 27 13.28 -5.22 5.79
C MET A 27 12.35 -4.56 4.78
N TYR A 28 12.01 -3.28 4.98
CA TYR A 28 11.21 -2.53 4.02
C TYR A 28 11.93 -2.40 2.68
N ALA A 29 13.22 -2.05 2.69
CA ALA A 29 14.04 -1.93 1.49
C ALA A 29 14.19 -3.28 0.77
N ALA A 30 14.37 -4.38 1.50
CA ALA A 30 14.42 -5.72 0.93
C ALA A 30 13.08 -6.11 0.29
N LEU A 31 11.94 -5.84 0.94
CA LEU A 31 10.61 -6.07 0.38
C LEU A 31 10.38 -5.22 -0.88
N LEU A 32 10.82 -3.96 -0.86
CA LEU A 32 10.75 -3.07 -2.01
C LEU A 32 11.59 -3.60 -3.19
N ALA A 33 12.79 -4.12 -2.92
CA ALA A 33 13.66 -4.71 -3.93
C ALA A 33 13.08 -5.99 -4.52
N VAL A 34 12.48 -6.87 -3.70
CA VAL A 34 11.77 -8.07 -4.17
C VAL A 34 10.57 -7.72 -5.07
N GLN A 35 9.98 -6.53 -4.90
CA GLN A 35 8.92 -6.00 -5.76
C GLN A 35 9.45 -5.14 -6.92
N ASP A 36 10.73 -5.21 -7.27
CA ASP A 36 11.34 -4.41 -8.34
C ASP A 36 11.12 -2.89 -8.18
N ASN A 37 11.06 -2.40 -6.95
CA ASN A 37 10.78 -1.00 -6.59
C ASN A 37 9.43 -0.48 -7.10
N VAL A 38 8.45 -1.36 -7.32
CA VAL A 38 7.10 -0.99 -7.77
C VAL A 38 6.00 -1.50 -6.85
N CYS A 39 4.80 -0.95 -7.01
CA CYS A 39 3.58 -1.40 -6.33
C CYS A 39 3.31 -2.88 -6.63
N ALA A 40 3.00 -3.68 -5.61
CA ALA A 40 2.72 -5.10 -5.78
C ALA A 40 1.51 -5.39 -6.69
N ILE A 41 0.53 -4.47 -6.75
CA ILE A 41 -0.70 -4.61 -7.55
C ILE A 41 -0.51 -4.04 -8.95
N CYS A 42 -0.37 -2.72 -9.10
CA CYS A 42 -0.36 -2.10 -10.42
C CYS A 42 0.99 -2.15 -11.15
N LYS A 43 2.05 -2.66 -10.50
CA LYS A 43 3.42 -2.74 -11.04
C LYS A 43 3.99 -1.41 -11.52
N GLN A 44 3.51 -0.30 -10.94
CA GLN A 44 4.02 1.04 -11.19
C GLN A 44 4.67 1.61 -9.93
N GLN A 45 5.61 2.55 -10.14
CA GLN A 45 6.14 3.38 -9.07
C GLN A 45 5.02 4.24 -8.47
N CYS A 46 5.21 4.73 -7.24
CA CYS A 46 4.22 5.60 -6.61
C CYS A 46 4.10 6.92 -7.41
N PRO A 47 2.92 7.28 -7.95
CA PRO A 47 2.77 8.47 -8.80
C PRO A 47 3.15 9.78 -8.11
N SER A 48 3.05 9.82 -6.78
CA SER A 48 3.41 10.99 -5.97
C SER A 48 4.90 11.10 -5.66
N GLY A 49 5.72 10.13 -6.09
CA GLY A 49 7.13 10.01 -5.69
C GLY A 49 7.34 9.64 -4.21
N ARG A 50 6.25 9.43 -3.44
CA ARG A 50 6.31 9.01 -2.05
C ARG A 50 6.65 7.53 -1.94
N ALA A 51 7.15 7.14 -0.77
CA ALA A 51 7.33 5.72 -0.41
C ALA A 51 6.01 4.95 -0.56
N LEU A 52 6.10 3.68 -0.98
CA LEU A 52 4.95 2.78 -1.07
C LEU A 52 4.42 2.47 0.34
N ALA A 53 3.10 2.42 0.47
CA ALA A 53 2.42 2.08 1.72
C ALA A 53 2.63 0.60 2.05
N ILE A 54 2.70 0.28 3.35
CA ILE A 54 2.78 -1.10 3.85
C ILE A 54 1.35 -1.64 3.90
N ASP A 55 1.05 -2.56 3.00
CA ASP A 55 -0.22 -3.28 2.97
C ASP A 55 -0.13 -4.51 3.87
N HIS A 56 -1.18 -4.74 4.64
CA HIS A 56 -1.22 -5.81 5.63
C HIS A 56 -2.65 -6.32 5.79
N ASP A 57 -2.77 -7.59 6.13
CA ASP A 57 -4.04 -8.18 6.45
C ASP A 57 -4.57 -7.61 7.78
N HIS A 58 -5.82 -7.15 7.79
CA HIS A 58 -6.39 -6.44 8.93
C HIS A 58 -6.70 -7.35 10.13
N GLU A 59 -6.80 -8.68 9.93
CA GLU A 59 -7.05 -9.66 10.98
C GLU A 59 -5.75 -10.19 11.59
N THR A 60 -4.86 -10.71 10.75
CA THR A 60 -3.62 -11.39 11.14
C THR A 60 -2.44 -10.43 11.35
N LYS A 61 -2.54 -9.19 10.84
CA LYS A 61 -1.46 -8.20 10.81
C LYS A 61 -0.24 -8.60 9.98
N VAL A 62 -0.35 -9.66 9.18
CA VAL A 62 0.72 -10.09 8.27
C VAL A 62 0.85 -9.09 7.12
N VAL A 63 2.07 -8.63 6.88
CA VAL A 63 2.39 -7.75 5.74
C VAL A 63 2.19 -8.53 4.43
N ARG A 64 1.35 -8.01 3.54
CA ARG A 64 1.08 -8.59 2.22
C ARG A 64 2.05 -8.07 1.17
N GLY A 65 2.45 -6.80 1.27
CA GLY A 65 3.37 -6.17 0.33
C GLY A 65 3.41 -4.64 0.46
N LEU A 66 4.06 -3.99 -0.51
CA LEU A 66 4.11 -2.54 -0.62
C LEU A 66 3.26 -2.05 -1.80
N LEU A 67 2.34 -1.12 -1.54
CA LEU A 67 1.36 -0.63 -2.50
C LEU A 67 1.48 0.88 -2.74
N CYS A 68 1.15 1.34 -3.94
CA CYS A 68 0.97 2.77 -4.16
C CYS A 68 -0.30 3.27 -3.44
N CYS A 69 -0.39 4.57 -3.19
CA CYS A 69 -1.53 5.15 -2.46
C CYS A 69 -2.89 4.81 -3.11
N ASN A 70 -2.95 4.75 -4.43
CA ASN A 70 -4.20 4.49 -5.15
C ASN A 70 -4.65 3.04 -4.98
N CYS A 71 -3.74 2.07 -5.14
CA CYS A 71 -4.05 0.66 -4.94
C CYS A 71 -4.39 0.36 -3.48
N ASN A 72 -3.63 0.91 -2.52
CA ASN A 72 -3.87 0.70 -1.10
C ASN A 72 -5.24 1.25 -0.68
N HIS A 73 -5.58 2.48 -1.08
CA HIS A 73 -6.90 3.02 -0.81
C HIS A 73 -8.00 2.26 -1.55
N GLY A 74 -7.74 1.83 -2.78
CA GLY A 74 -8.68 1.01 -3.56
C GLY A 74 -9.09 -0.26 -2.81
N LEU A 75 -8.13 -1.02 -2.29
CA LEU A 75 -8.43 -2.20 -1.46
C LEU A 75 -9.32 -1.83 -0.25
N GLY A 76 -8.96 -0.77 0.47
CA GLY A 76 -9.73 -0.31 1.63
C GLY A 76 -11.16 0.14 1.28
N GLN A 77 -11.39 0.74 0.09
CA GLN A 77 -12.73 1.09 -0.38
C GLN A 77 -13.59 -0.15 -0.66
N PHE A 78 -12.96 -1.24 -1.06
CA PHE A 78 -13.59 -2.56 -1.18
C PHE A 78 -13.46 -3.40 0.10
N LYS A 79 -13.13 -2.76 1.24
CA LYS A 79 -13.04 -3.37 2.58
C LYS A 79 -12.07 -4.55 2.67
N ASP A 80 -11.09 -4.62 1.77
CA ASP A 80 -10.19 -5.75 1.60
C ASP A 80 -10.94 -7.08 1.35
N GLU A 81 -12.18 -7.04 0.85
CA GLU A 81 -13.05 -8.20 0.68
C GLU A 81 -12.96 -8.74 -0.76
N PRO A 82 -12.38 -9.94 -1.00
CA PRO A 82 -12.20 -10.47 -2.34
C PRO A 82 -13.52 -10.67 -3.11
N ALA A 83 -14.59 -11.07 -2.41
CA ALA A 83 -15.91 -11.25 -3.02
C ALA A 83 -16.48 -9.94 -3.58
N LEU A 84 -16.27 -8.82 -2.86
CA LEU A 84 -16.71 -7.51 -3.32
C LEU A 84 -15.87 -7.00 -4.50
N LEU A 85 -14.56 -7.26 -4.47
CA LEU A 85 -13.68 -6.99 -5.61
C LEU A 85 -14.09 -7.78 -6.86
N GLN A 86 -14.47 -9.05 -6.70
CA GLN A 86 -14.97 -9.85 -7.82
C GLN A 86 -16.27 -9.26 -8.39
N THR A 87 -17.20 -8.86 -7.53
CA THR A 87 -18.45 -8.20 -7.97
C THR A 87 -18.17 -6.91 -8.75
N ALA A 88 -17.13 -6.15 -8.35
CA ALA A 88 -16.72 -4.95 -9.06
C ALA A 88 -16.13 -5.27 -10.45
N ILE A 89 -15.39 -6.38 -10.59
CA ILE A 89 -14.91 -6.87 -11.90
C ILE A 89 -16.12 -7.21 -12.79
N ASP A 90 -17.05 -8.03 -12.28
CA ASP A 90 -18.23 -8.48 -13.03
C ASP A 90 -19.07 -7.27 -13.52
N TYR A 91 -19.23 -6.24 -12.68
CA TYR A 91 -19.91 -5.00 -13.04
C TYR A 91 -19.24 -4.26 -14.21
N LEU A 92 -17.91 -4.17 -14.21
CA LEU A 92 -17.16 -3.53 -15.29
C LEU A 92 -17.28 -4.33 -16.58
N GLU A 93 -17.18 -5.65 -16.52
CA GLU A 93 -17.27 -6.53 -17.70
C GLU A 93 -18.66 -6.50 -18.32
N ALA A 94 -19.73 -6.51 -17.51
CA ALA A 94 -21.10 -6.38 -17.99
C ALA A 94 -21.31 -5.09 -18.79
N SER A 95 -20.67 -3.98 -18.39
CA SER A 95 -20.76 -2.69 -19.11
C SER A 95 -19.95 -2.66 -20.42
N ARG A 96 -18.93 -3.51 -20.57
CA ARG A 96 -18.08 -3.59 -21.77
C ARG A 96 -18.71 -4.42 -22.88
N CYS A 97 -19.51 -5.43 -22.54
CA CYS A 97 -20.28 -6.20 -23.54
C CYS A 97 -21.49 -5.43 -24.11
N ALA A 98 -21.80 -4.24 -23.59
CA ALA A 98 -22.84 -3.36 -24.13
C ALA A 98 -22.32 -2.36 -25.20
N ALA A 99 -21.06 -2.47 -25.63
CA ALA A 99 -20.55 -1.71 -26.77
C ALA A 99 -20.90 -2.42 -28.09
N PRO A 100 -21.58 -1.75 -29.05
CA PRO A 100 -21.86 -2.32 -30.38
C PRO A 100 -20.59 -2.57 -31.20
#